data_AF-A0A975XGK5-F1
#
_entry.id   AF-A0A975XGK5-F1
#
_cell.length_a   1.000
_cell.length_b   1.000
_cell.length_c   1.000
_cell.angle_alpha   90.00
_cell.angle_beta   90.00
_cell.angle_gamma   90.00
#
_symmetry.space_group_name_H-M   'P 1'
#
loop_
_entity.id
_entity.type
_entity.pdbx_description
1 polymer ?
#
loop_
_entity_poly.entity_id
_entity_poly.type
_entity_poly.pdbx_seq_one_letter_code
_entity_poly.pdbx_strand_id
1 'polypeptide(L)'
;MPYEVAEFVFEVSDVDACTDLRLRRMVVRPPAPKGAVLFQHGFPEIMFAWKEIARTLGREYEVHAFDWPGFGNSSRPPVERFAYSPRDYATVLTRYVDTAGIGGSRLVIYATDIDALPALLAAVNRPAGIQRTDLVKHDLSTVHVEGVQVRVDFEPGALAPKHVHPGEEIAYVLEGTLEYQLGDNPPVALKAGQALFIPAGVAHSARNAGSGKSSELATYIAKKGAPLVTPSN
;
A
#
# COMPACT_ATOMS: atom_id res chain seq x y z
N MET A 1 -11.57 33.83 25.98
CA MET A 1 -12.12 33.53 24.64
C MET A 1 -12.43 32.05 24.61
N PRO A 2 -13.67 31.61 24.36
CA PRO A 2 -13.94 30.19 24.18
C PRO A 2 -13.38 29.77 22.81
N TYR A 3 -12.53 28.75 22.79
CA TYR A 3 -12.10 28.10 21.56
C TYR A 3 -13.23 27.18 21.09
N GLU A 4 -13.79 27.44 19.91
CA GLU A 4 -14.63 26.46 19.23
C GLU A 4 -13.79 25.22 18.93
N VAL A 5 -14.14 24.11 19.58
CA VAL A 5 -13.54 22.82 19.29
C VAL A 5 -14.25 22.32 18.03
N ALA A 6 -13.61 22.44 16.87
CA ALA A 6 -14.08 21.73 15.69
C ALA A 6 -14.26 20.25 16.08
N GLU A 7 -15.47 19.73 15.94
CA GLU A 7 -15.81 18.38 16.34
C GLU A 7 -15.09 17.42 15.37
N PHE A 8 -13.98 16.82 15.81
CA PHE A 8 -13.26 15.84 15.01
C PHE A 8 -14.10 14.57 14.93
N VAL A 9 -14.72 14.34 13.78
CA VAL A 9 -15.46 13.10 13.51
C VAL A 9 -14.46 12.01 13.14
N PHE A 10 -14.37 10.97 13.96
CA PHE A 10 -13.69 9.75 13.58
C PHE A 10 -14.50 9.05 12.50
N GLU A 11 -13.88 8.79 11.35
CA GLU A 11 -14.46 7.89 10.37
C GLU A 11 -14.12 6.46 10.80
N VAL A 12 -15.13 5.72 11.25
CA VAL A 12 -14.98 4.28 11.54
C VAL A 12 -15.64 3.49 10.42
N SER A 13 -14.81 2.89 9.57
CA SER A 13 -15.21 2.23 8.34
C SER A 13 -14.48 0.91 8.15
N ASP A 14 -14.91 0.16 7.14
CA ASP A 14 -14.27 -1.08 6.72
C ASP A 14 -13.41 -0.80 5.47
N VAL A 15 -12.26 -1.46 5.36
CA VAL A 15 -11.39 -1.39 4.18
C VAL A 15 -10.93 -2.79 3.78
N ASP A 16 -10.98 -3.08 2.48
CA ASP A 16 -10.45 -4.32 1.92
C ASP A 16 -8.94 -4.15 1.69
N ALA A 17 -8.13 -4.56 2.66
CA ALA A 17 -6.68 -4.44 2.57
C ALA A 17 -6.04 -5.60 1.81
N CYS A 18 -6.65 -6.79 1.80
CA CYS A 18 -6.21 -7.91 0.98
C CYS A 18 -7.41 -8.59 0.32
N THR A 19 -7.18 -9.40 -0.72
CA THR A 19 -8.20 -10.30 -1.26
C THR A 19 -8.79 -11.12 -0.11
N ASP A 20 -10.09 -10.98 0.12
CA ASP A 20 -10.88 -11.65 1.17
C ASP A 20 -10.56 -11.28 2.65
N LEU A 21 -9.81 -10.20 2.91
CA LEU A 21 -9.61 -9.68 4.28
C LEU A 21 -10.11 -8.23 4.41
N ARG A 22 -11.22 -8.10 5.13
CA ARG A 22 -11.78 -6.83 5.57
C ARG A 22 -11.15 -6.42 6.89
N LEU A 23 -10.62 -5.21 6.96
CA LEU A 23 -10.14 -4.60 8.19
C LEU A 23 -11.10 -3.52 8.66
N ARG A 24 -11.40 -3.53 9.96
CA ARG A 24 -12.07 -2.40 10.62
C ARG A 24 -11.03 -1.33 10.91
N ARG A 25 -11.29 -0.08 10.51
CA ARG A 25 -10.37 1.04 10.74
C ARG A 25 -11.07 2.25 11.36
N MET A 26 -10.26 3.08 12.01
CA MET A 26 -10.58 4.41 12.49
C MET A 26 -9.61 5.40 11.85
N VAL A 27 -10.16 6.44 11.20
CA VAL A 27 -9.37 7.47 10.52
C VAL A 27 -9.80 8.86 10.97
N VAL A 28 -8.83 9.76 11.15
CA VAL A 28 -9.04 11.20 11.34
C VAL A 28 -8.25 11.94 10.27
N ARG A 29 -8.92 12.79 9.48
CA ARG A 29 -8.30 13.59 8.40
C ARG A 29 -8.48 15.08 8.65
N PRO A 30 -7.42 15.82 8.99
CA PRO A 30 -7.46 17.28 8.94
C PRO A 30 -7.45 17.77 7.48
N PRO A 31 -7.90 19.00 7.19
CA PRO A 31 -7.94 19.54 5.83
C PRO A 31 -6.58 19.60 5.10
N ALA A 32 -5.48 19.74 5.85
CA ALA A 32 -4.12 19.84 5.32
C ALA A 32 -3.13 19.09 6.24
N PRO A 33 -3.04 17.75 6.15
CA PRO A 33 -2.19 16.96 7.02
C PRO A 33 -0.70 17.20 6.74
N LYS A 34 0.11 17.33 7.79
CA LYS A 34 1.59 17.46 7.71
C LYS A 34 2.31 16.15 7.32
N GLY A 35 1.60 15.04 7.44
CA GLY A 35 2.03 13.66 7.22
C GLY A 35 0.97 12.69 7.76
N ALA A 36 1.30 11.40 7.76
CA ALA A 36 0.41 10.35 8.25
C ALA A 36 0.99 9.65 9.48
N VAL A 37 0.13 9.29 10.43
CA VAL A 37 0.48 8.49 11.61
C VAL A 37 -0.42 7.26 11.64
N LEU A 38 0.17 6.07 11.69
CA LEU A 38 -0.53 4.80 11.79
C LEU A 38 -0.23 4.15 13.14
N PHE A 39 -1.26 3.99 13.97
CA PHE A 39 -1.19 3.30 15.24
C PHE A 39 -1.62 1.83 15.10
N GLN A 40 -0.81 0.93 15.67
CA GLN A 40 -1.09 -0.50 15.75
C GLN A 40 -1.27 -0.89 17.22
N HIS A 41 -2.44 -1.41 17.56
CA HIS A 41 -2.79 -1.90 18.90
C HIS A 41 -2.17 -3.28 19.14
N GLY A 42 -1.81 -3.64 20.37
CA GLY A 42 -1.28 -4.96 20.74
C GLY A 42 -2.34 -5.97 21.18
N PHE A 43 -1.95 -7.02 21.91
CA PHE A 43 -2.89 -7.94 22.58
C PHE A 43 -3.20 -7.47 24.01
N PRO A 44 -4.47 -7.50 24.48
CA PRO A 44 -5.72 -7.90 23.81
C PRO A 44 -6.50 -6.68 23.27
N GLU A 45 -5.81 -5.65 22.83
CA GLU A 45 -6.39 -4.35 22.49
C GLU A 45 -7.15 -4.38 21.14
N ILE A 46 -7.74 -3.24 20.79
CA ILE A 46 -8.33 -2.93 19.49
C ILE A 46 -7.99 -1.48 19.13
N MET A 47 -8.31 -1.02 17.91
CA MET A 47 -8.00 0.31 17.38
C MET A 47 -8.39 1.48 18.31
N PHE A 48 -9.40 1.29 19.17
CA PHE A 48 -9.86 2.31 20.11
C PHE A 48 -8.89 2.61 21.27
N ALA A 49 -7.87 1.79 21.50
CA ALA A 49 -6.77 2.11 22.41
C ALA A 49 -6.12 3.48 22.06
N TRP A 50 -6.17 3.86 20.78
CA TRP A 50 -5.55 5.08 20.26
C TRP A 50 -6.49 6.28 20.18
N LYS A 51 -7.77 6.15 20.57
CA LYS A 51 -8.82 7.16 20.30
C LYS A 51 -8.44 8.58 20.78
N GLU A 52 -7.96 8.71 22.00
CA GLU A 52 -7.64 10.03 22.58
C GLU A 52 -6.35 10.63 21.98
N ILE A 53 -5.36 9.80 21.68
CA ILE A 53 -4.12 10.21 21.01
C ILE A 53 -4.43 10.64 19.57
N ALA A 54 -5.25 9.86 18.85
CA ALA A 54 -5.70 10.16 17.51
C ALA A 54 -6.53 11.46 17.45
N ARG A 55 -7.34 11.75 18.46
CA ARG A 55 -8.04 13.06 18.56
C ARG A 55 -7.06 14.23 18.64
N THR A 56 -5.95 14.04 19.35
CA THR A 56 -4.95 15.09 19.58
C THR A 56 -4.10 15.31 18.33
N LEU A 57 -3.53 14.23 17.78
CA LEU A 57 -2.68 14.30 16.58
C LEU A 57 -3.46 14.59 15.29
N GLY A 58 -4.74 14.20 15.24
CA GLY A 58 -5.64 14.43 14.12
C GLY A 58 -5.89 15.90 13.78
N ARG A 59 -5.43 16.83 14.64
CA ARG A 59 -5.40 18.26 14.37
C ARG A 59 -4.38 18.66 13.30
N GLU A 60 -3.30 17.89 13.16
CA GLU A 60 -2.14 18.23 12.32
C GLU A 60 -1.74 17.10 11.37
N TYR A 61 -2.09 15.86 11.68
CA TYR A 61 -1.72 14.67 10.92
C TYR A 61 -2.97 13.90 10.50
N GLU A 62 -2.90 13.21 9.37
CA GLU A 62 -3.87 12.17 9.04
C GLU A 62 -3.54 10.94 9.91
N VAL A 63 -4.46 10.56 10.80
CA VAL A 63 -4.23 9.51 11.80
C VAL A 63 -5.09 8.30 11.49
N HIS A 64 -4.45 7.13 11.47
CA HIS A 64 -5.06 5.85 11.21
C HIS A 64 -4.83 4.91 12.40
N ALA A 65 -5.82 4.06 12.65
CA ALA A 65 -5.69 2.83 13.42
C ALA A 65 -6.60 1.77 12.78
N PHE A 66 -6.24 0.50 12.85
CA PHE A 66 -7.11 -0.59 12.40
C PHE A 66 -7.03 -1.79 13.34
N ASP A 67 -8.06 -2.63 13.31
CA ASP A 67 -8.08 -3.91 14.02
C ASP A 67 -7.39 -4.98 13.15
N TRP A 68 -6.41 -5.71 13.69
CA TRP A 68 -5.76 -6.79 12.96
C TRP A 68 -6.74 -7.93 12.60
N PRO A 69 -6.47 -8.75 11.55
CA PRO A 69 -7.17 -10.02 11.38
C PRO A 69 -7.18 -10.82 12.68
N GLY A 70 -8.34 -11.32 13.11
CA GLY A 70 -8.50 -11.97 14.43
C GLY A 70 -9.01 -11.06 15.55
N PHE A 71 -8.85 -9.74 15.42
CA PHE A 71 -9.16 -8.76 16.45
C PHE A 71 -10.39 -7.91 16.10
N GLY A 72 -11.01 -7.36 17.15
CA GLY A 72 -12.14 -6.43 17.04
C GLY A 72 -13.19 -6.87 16.02
N ASN A 73 -13.50 -5.97 15.07
CA ASN A 73 -14.49 -6.24 14.02
C ASN A 73 -13.87 -6.58 12.65
N SER A 74 -12.57 -6.84 12.59
CA SER A 74 -11.90 -7.31 11.37
C SER A 74 -12.20 -8.77 11.06
N SER A 75 -11.90 -9.19 9.83
CA SER A 75 -12.01 -10.57 9.38
C SER A 75 -11.26 -11.53 10.31
N ARG A 76 -11.81 -12.75 10.45
CA ARG A 76 -11.21 -13.87 11.19
C ARG A 76 -11.05 -15.08 10.27
N PRO A 77 -10.12 -15.03 9.31
CA PRO A 77 -9.87 -16.15 8.40
C PRO A 77 -9.46 -17.41 9.19
N PRO A 78 -9.80 -18.62 8.71
CA PRO A 78 -9.29 -19.84 9.29
C PRO A 78 -7.79 -19.99 9.01
N VAL A 79 -7.08 -20.77 9.83
CA VAL A 79 -5.60 -20.85 9.81
C VAL A 79 -5.02 -21.37 8.49
N GLU A 80 -5.82 -22.13 7.74
CA GLU A 80 -5.46 -22.62 6.40
C GLU A 80 -5.39 -21.50 5.36
N ARG A 81 -6.05 -20.36 5.63
CA ARG A 81 -6.05 -19.17 4.76
C ARG A 81 -5.14 -18.05 5.26
N PHE A 82 -4.88 -18.01 6.56
CA PHE A 82 -4.05 -16.97 7.18
C PHE A 82 -3.40 -17.56 8.43
N ALA A 83 -2.07 -17.72 8.45
CA ALA A 83 -1.39 -18.42 9.53
C ALA A 83 -1.24 -17.58 10.80
N TYR A 84 -1.70 -16.32 10.79
CA TYR A 84 -1.52 -15.35 11.89
C TYR A 84 -0.05 -15.17 12.28
N SER A 85 0.85 -15.35 11.31
CA SER A 85 2.29 -15.18 11.50
C SER A 85 2.67 -13.70 11.41
N PRO A 86 3.81 -13.28 12.01
CA PRO A 86 4.30 -11.91 11.86
C PRO A 86 4.50 -11.48 10.40
N ARG A 87 4.81 -12.42 9.50
CA ARG A 87 4.97 -12.18 8.06
C ARG A 87 3.63 -11.90 7.37
N ASP A 88 2.58 -12.61 7.76
CA ASP A 88 1.24 -12.38 7.21
C ASP A 88 0.71 -11.03 7.66
N TYR A 89 0.88 -10.69 8.95
CA TYR A 89 0.54 -9.36 9.45
C TYR A 89 1.37 -8.24 8.80
N ALA A 90 2.66 -8.45 8.53
CA ALA A 90 3.47 -7.49 7.79
C ALA A 90 2.93 -7.25 6.37
N THR A 91 2.42 -8.28 5.72
CA THR A 91 1.77 -8.18 4.41
C THR A 91 0.48 -7.36 4.51
N VAL A 92 -0.36 -7.63 5.51
CA VAL A 92 -1.59 -6.87 5.78
C VAL A 92 -1.28 -5.40 6.04
N LEU A 93 -0.29 -5.09 6.87
CA LEU A 93 0.15 -3.73 7.16
C LEU A 93 0.65 -2.99 5.91
N THR A 94 1.45 -3.68 5.10
CA THR A 94 1.96 -3.12 3.84
C THR A 94 0.80 -2.74 2.94
N ARG A 95 -0.14 -3.67 2.73
CA ARG A 95 -1.31 -3.44 1.89
C ARG A 95 -2.24 -2.37 2.42
N TYR A 96 -2.47 -2.31 3.74
CA TYR A 96 -3.25 -1.23 4.34
C TYR A 96 -2.65 0.13 4.01
N VAL A 97 -1.33 0.29 4.15
CA VAL A 97 -0.63 1.54 3.87
C VAL A 97 -0.76 1.94 2.39
N ASP A 98 -0.66 0.97 1.47
CA ASP A 98 -0.83 1.21 0.03
C ASP A 98 -2.29 1.57 -0.31
N THR A 99 -3.25 0.80 0.21
CA THR A 99 -4.70 1.00 -0.01
C THR A 99 -5.19 2.32 0.58
N ALA A 100 -4.65 2.71 1.73
CA ALA A 100 -4.96 3.99 2.37
C ALA A 100 -4.23 5.17 1.71
N GLY A 101 -3.25 4.92 0.83
CA GLY A 101 -2.47 5.97 0.18
C GLY A 101 -1.53 6.73 1.13
N ILE A 102 -1.19 6.15 2.28
CA ILE A 102 -0.41 6.84 3.34
C ILE A 102 1.09 6.51 3.30
N GLY A 103 1.56 5.76 2.31
CA GLY A 103 2.96 5.29 2.19
C GLY A 103 3.99 6.33 1.75
N GLY A 104 3.62 7.60 1.60
CA GLY A 104 4.53 8.67 1.17
C GLY A 104 5.64 8.98 2.19
N SER A 105 6.52 9.93 1.86
CA SER A 105 7.78 10.23 2.59
C SER A 105 7.64 10.73 4.04
N ARG A 106 6.42 10.79 4.60
CA ARG A 106 6.13 11.24 5.97
C ARG A 106 5.12 10.33 6.69
N LEU A 107 5.26 9.02 6.55
CA LEU A 107 4.54 8.04 7.37
C LEU A 107 5.33 7.72 8.65
N VAL A 108 4.65 7.83 9.79
CA VAL A 108 5.12 7.28 11.07
C VAL A 108 4.21 6.12 11.47
N ILE A 109 4.80 4.95 11.72
CA ILE A 109 4.07 3.80 12.28
C ILE A 109 4.48 3.66 13.74
N TYR A 110 3.51 3.74 14.65
CA TYR A 110 3.68 3.42 16.06
C TYR A 110 3.05 2.07 16.34
N ALA A 111 3.88 1.08 16.66
CA ALA A 111 3.45 -0.29 16.92
C ALA A 111 4.01 -0.77 18.27
N THR A 112 3.17 -1.48 19.01
CA THR A 112 3.47 -2.00 20.35
C THR A 112 3.26 -3.51 20.42
N ASP A 113 3.90 -4.15 21.39
CA ASP A 113 3.63 -5.55 21.74
C ASP A 113 3.78 -6.51 20.52
N ILE A 114 2.81 -7.39 20.26
CA ILE A 114 2.84 -8.37 19.16
C ILE A 114 3.04 -7.76 17.77
N ASP A 115 2.82 -6.45 17.63
CA ASP A 115 2.83 -5.75 16.33
C ASP A 115 4.12 -5.04 16.00
N ALA A 116 5.05 -4.97 16.94
CA ALA A 116 6.37 -4.42 16.69
C ALA A 116 7.11 -5.19 15.58
N LEU A 117 7.03 -6.52 15.59
CA LEU A 117 7.71 -7.37 14.60
C LEU A 117 7.07 -7.28 13.20
N PRO A 118 5.75 -7.39 13.02
CA PRO A 118 5.09 -7.11 11.74
C PRO A 118 5.44 -5.74 11.16
N ALA A 119 5.46 -4.69 11.99
CA ALA A 119 5.82 -3.34 11.55
C ALA A 119 7.26 -3.26 11.05
N LEU A 120 8.21 -3.86 11.77
CA LEU A 120 9.61 -3.92 11.35
C LEU A 120 9.78 -4.71 10.05
N LEU A 121 9.11 -5.86 9.91
CA LEU A 121 9.16 -6.66 8.69
C LEU A 121 8.57 -5.90 7.49
N ALA A 122 7.47 -5.18 7.67
CA ALA A 122 6.89 -4.34 6.63
C ALA A 122 7.84 -3.22 6.20
N ALA A 123 8.55 -2.60 7.15
CA ALA A 123 9.53 -1.56 6.85
C ALA A 123 10.74 -2.11 6.08
N VAL A 124 11.30 -3.26 6.50
CA VAL A 124 12.45 -3.89 5.83
C VAL A 124 12.13 -4.35 4.41
N ASN A 125 10.90 -4.80 4.17
CA ASN A 125 10.48 -5.33 2.87
C ASN A 125 9.96 -4.24 1.91
N ARG A 126 9.83 -2.98 2.34
CA ARG A 126 9.38 -1.90 1.46
C ARG A 126 10.52 -1.35 0.61
N PRO A 127 10.39 -1.31 -0.73
CA PRO A 127 11.34 -0.62 -1.58
C PRO A 127 11.41 0.86 -1.19
N ALA A 128 12.58 1.33 -0.79
CA ALA A 128 12.76 2.71 -0.35
C ALA A 128 12.43 3.69 -1.49
N GLY A 129 11.64 4.72 -1.18
CA GLY A 129 11.30 5.79 -2.13
C GLY A 129 10.26 5.40 -3.19
N ILE A 130 9.52 4.30 -3.01
CA ILE A 130 8.41 3.91 -3.90
C ILE A 130 7.10 3.95 -3.13
N GLN A 131 6.12 4.65 -3.68
CA GLN A 131 4.76 4.70 -3.18
C GLN A 131 3.81 4.10 -4.21
N ARG A 132 2.91 3.22 -3.77
CA ARG A 132 1.83 2.66 -4.60
C ARG A 132 0.50 3.18 -4.09
N THR A 133 -0.36 3.60 -5.02
CA THR A 133 -1.74 4.01 -4.73
C THR A 133 -2.66 3.19 -5.60
N ASP A 134 -3.45 2.32 -4.98
CA ASP A 134 -4.45 1.53 -5.69
C ASP A 134 -5.57 2.46 -6.18
N LEU A 135 -5.90 2.40 -7.47
CA LEU A 135 -6.88 3.29 -8.09
C LEU A 135 -8.19 2.57 -8.37
N VAL A 136 -8.14 1.48 -9.14
CA VAL A 136 -9.31 0.70 -9.55
C VAL A 136 -8.96 -0.77 -9.50
N LYS A 137 -9.89 -1.59 -9.01
CA LYS A 137 -9.86 -3.05 -9.09
C LYS A 137 -11.26 -3.54 -9.44
N HIS A 138 -11.41 -4.26 -10.55
CA HIS A 138 -12.72 -4.72 -10.99
C HIS A 138 -12.63 -6.03 -11.80
N ASP A 139 -13.59 -6.92 -11.60
CA ASP A 139 -13.79 -8.09 -12.48
C ASP A 139 -14.04 -7.63 -13.92
N LEU A 140 -13.35 -8.25 -14.88
CA LEU A 140 -13.61 -8.03 -16.30
C LEU A 140 -14.68 -9.01 -16.80
N SER A 141 -15.24 -8.75 -17.98
CA SER A 141 -16.22 -9.66 -18.60
C SER A 141 -15.66 -11.05 -18.90
N THR A 142 -14.33 -11.18 -18.96
CA THR A 142 -13.63 -12.46 -19.06
C THR A 142 -13.66 -13.18 -17.72
N VAL A 143 -14.15 -14.41 -17.72
CA VAL A 143 -14.32 -15.22 -16.52
C VAL A 143 -13.00 -15.37 -15.77
N HIS A 144 -13.03 -15.09 -14.46
CA HIS A 144 -11.88 -15.15 -13.55
C HIS A 144 -10.71 -14.20 -13.88
N VAL A 145 -10.96 -13.11 -14.61
CA VAL A 145 -9.97 -12.07 -14.87
C VAL A 145 -10.41 -10.77 -14.21
N GLU A 146 -9.44 -10.05 -13.64
CA GLU A 146 -9.64 -8.71 -13.09
C GLU A 146 -8.68 -7.70 -13.72
N GLY A 147 -9.17 -6.48 -13.87
CA GLY A 147 -8.37 -5.32 -14.22
C GLY A 147 -8.00 -4.57 -12.94
N VAL A 148 -6.72 -4.27 -12.76
CA VAL A 148 -6.23 -3.45 -11.65
C VAL A 148 -5.41 -2.29 -12.17
N GLN A 149 -5.71 -1.08 -11.70
CA GLN A 149 -4.86 0.10 -11.93
C GLN A 149 -4.25 0.57 -10.62
N VAL A 150 -2.94 0.82 -10.68
CA VAL A 150 -2.15 1.34 -9.57
C VAL A 150 -1.31 2.49 -10.08
N ARG A 151 -1.34 3.62 -9.38
CA ARG A 151 -0.33 4.67 -9.57
C ARG A 151 0.90 4.31 -8.75
N VAL A 152 2.07 4.35 -9.36
CA VAL A 152 3.35 4.13 -8.67
C VAL A 152 4.20 5.40 -8.80
N ASP A 153 4.56 5.96 -7.65
CA ASP A 153 5.42 7.14 -7.54
C ASP A 153 6.81 6.72 -7.07
N PHE A 154 7.85 7.26 -7.72
CA PHE A 154 9.25 6.97 -7.45
C PHE A 154 9.99 8.27 -7.09
N GLU A 155 10.57 8.31 -5.89
CA GLU A 155 11.55 9.33 -5.51
C GLU A 155 12.83 9.20 -6.37
N PRO A 156 13.65 10.26 -6.47
CA PRO A 156 14.88 10.22 -7.27
C PRO A 156 15.78 9.02 -6.92
N GLY A 157 16.14 8.23 -7.92
CA GLY A 157 16.99 7.04 -7.77
C GLY A 157 16.31 5.80 -7.19
N ALA A 158 15.04 5.87 -6.80
CA ALA A 158 14.29 4.72 -6.29
C ALA A 158 14.19 3.61 -7.34
N LEU A 159 14.30 2.36 -6.89
CA LEU A 159 14.34 1.16 -7.73
C LEU A 159 13.27 0.17 -7.24
N ALA A 160 12.35 -0.18 -8.13
CA ALA A 160 11.53 -1.37 -8.00
C ALA A 160 12.41 -2.55 -8.43
N PRO A 161 12.81 -3.44 -7.50
CA PRO A 161 13.70 -4.56 -7.83
C PRO A 161 13.06 -5.51 -8.84
N LYS A 162 13.87 -6.44 -9.37
CA LYS A 162 13.39 -7.43 -10.35
C LYS A 162 12.23 -8.25 -9.77
N HIS A 163 11.10 -8.27 -10.47
CA HIS A 163 9.88 -8.98 -10.05
C HIS A 163 9.08 -9.48 -11.24
N VAL A 164 8.09 -10.34 -10.99
CA VAL A 164 7.18 -10.89 -12.00
C VAL A 164 5.72 -10.65 -11.63
N HIS A 165 4.88 -10.55 -12.65
CA HIS A 165 3.43 -10.54 -12.54
C HIS A 165 2.86 -11.84 -13.14
N PRO A 166 1.91 -12.52 -12.48
CA PRO A 166 1.23 -13.67 -13.07
C PRO A 166 0.35 -13.32 -14.29
N GLY A 167 -0.05 -12.05 -14.39
CA GLY A 167 -0.80 -11.47 -15.50
C GLY A 167 0.03 -10.46 -16.30
N GLU A 168 -0.57 -9.90 -17.33
CA GLU A 168 0.06 -8.88 -18.18
C GLU A 168 0.01 -7.51 -17.48
N GLU A 169 0.99 -6.66 -17.78
CA GLU A 169 1.02 -5.27 -17.32
C GLU A 169 1.26 -4.30 -18.49
N ILE A 170 0.54 -3.19 -18.47
CA ILE A 170 0.82 -2.01 -19.29
C ILE A 170 1.28 -0.91 -18.34
N ALA A 171 2.56 -0.53 -18.45
CA ALA A 171 3.14 0.59 -17.72
C ALA A 171 3.07 1.85 -18.59
N TYR A 172 2.46 2.92 -18.09
CA TYR A 172 2.38 4.22 -18.76
C TYR A 172 3.01 5.30 -17.88
N VAL A 173 4.05 5.98 -18.37
CA VAL A 173 4.73 7.02 -17.60
C VAL A 173 3.89 8.28 -17.57
N LEU A 174 3.53 8.72 -16.36
CA LEU A 174 2.74 9.94 -16.12
C LEU A 174 3.64 11.16 -15.99
N GLU A 175 4.77 11.02 -15.31
CA GLU A 175 5.70 12.11 -14.99
C GLU A 175 7.14 11.59 -14.96
N GLY A 176 8.09 12.45 -15.35
CA GLY A 176 9.52 12.18 -15.19
C GLY A 176 10.08 11.20 -16.21
N THR A 177 11.05 10.39 -15.78
CA THR A 177 11.74 9.40 -16.62
C THR A 177 12.00 8.13 -15.82
N LEU A 178 11.45 7.02 -16.31
CA LEU A 178 11.62 5.70 -15.72
C LEU A 178 12.42 4.82 -16.69
N GLU A 179 13.44 4.15 -16.15
CA GLU A 179 14.23 3.14 -16.85
C GLU A 179 13.68 1.76 -16.48
N TYR A 180 13.31 0.98 -17.49
CA TYR A 180 12.79 -0.37 -17.33
C TYR A 180 13.78 -1.39 -17.86
N GLN A 181 13.94 -2.51 -17.18
CA GLN A 181 14.70 -3.66 -17.69
C GLN A 181 13.81 -4.90 -17.70
N LEU A 182 13.60 -5.51 -18.88
CA LEU A 182 12.76 -6.69 -19.06
C LEU A 182 13.63 -7.91 -19.39
N GLY A 183 13.60 -8.91 -18.52
CA GLY A 183 14.46 -10.09 -18.61
C GLY A 183 15.92 -9.70 -18.59
N ASP A 184 16.64 -10.07 -19.65
CA ASP A 184 18.05 -9.75 -19.87
C ASP A 184 18.24 -8.73 -21.01
N ASN A 185 17.16 -8.11 -21.48
CA ASN A 185 17.24 -7.07 -22.50
C ASN A 185 17.94 -5.82 -21.94
N PRO A 186 18.57 -5.00 -22.81
CA PRO A 186 19.08 -3.69 -22.41
C PRO A 186 17.96 -2.83 -21.79
N PRO A 187 18.27 -2.03 -20.75
CA PRO A 187 17.30 -1.12 -20.17
C PRO A 187 16.77 -0.11 -21.19
N VAL A 188 15.49 0.24 -21.07
CA VAL A 188 14.80 1.23 -21.92
C VAL A 188 14.29 2.36 -21.04
N ALA A 189 14.67 3.59 -21.38
CA ALA A 189 14.18 4.79 -20.71
C ALA A 189 12.89 5.30 -21.38
N LEU A 190 11.84 5.45 -20.59
CA LEU A 190 10.56 6.01 -21.00
C LEU A 190 10.31 7.33 -20.28
N LYS A 191 9.76 8.30 -21.00
CA LYS A 191 9.35 9.61 -20.51
C LYS A 191 7.83 9.70 -20.41
N ALA A 192 7.35 10.72 -19.72
CA ALA A 192 5.93 11.05 -19.66
C ALA A 192 5.25 10.96 -21.04
N GLY A 193 4.12 10.25 -21.09
CA GLY A 193 3.37 9.99 -22.32
C GLY A 193 3.73 8.69 -23.05
N GLN A 194 4.81 8.01 -22.66
CA GLN A 194 5.24 6.75 -23.27
C GLN A 194 4.79 5.54 -22.44
N ALA A 195 4.66 4.40 -23.10
CA ALA A 195 4.19 3.16 -22.49
C ALA A 195 5.04 1.96 -22.91
N LEU A 196 4.96 0.90 -22.09
CA LEU A 196 5.55 -0.40 -22.34
C LEU A 196 4.57 -1.51 -21.95
N PHE A 197 4.56 -2.57 -22.75
CA PHE A 197 3.86 -3.80 -22.43
C PHE A 197 4.83 -4.80 -21.80
N ILE A 198 4.45 -5.34 -20.65
CA ILE A 198 5.21 -6.33 -19.88
C ILE A 198 4.41 -7.65 -19.93
N PRO A 199 4.91 -8.67 -20.65
CA PRO A 199 4.21 -9.94 -20.76
C PRO A 199 4.14 -10.67 -19.42
N ALA A 200 3.08 -11.47 -19.25
CA ALA A 200 2.91 -12.31 -18.07
C ALA A 200 4.13 -13.21 -17.82
N GLY A 201 4.59 -13.27 -16.56
CA GLY A 201 5.73 -14.07 -16.14
C GLY A 201 7.12 -13.53 -16.53
N VAL A 202 7.21 -12.40 -17.24
CA VAL A 202 8.51 -11.79 -17.58
C VAL A 202 9.03 -10.98 -16.41
N ALA A 203 10.21 -11.35 -15.92
CA ALA A 203 10.87 -10.65 -14.83
C ALA A 203 11.33 -9.26 -15.28
N HIS A 204 11.03 -8.22 -14.53
CA HIS A 204 11.41 -6.85 -14.88
C HIS A 204 11.63 -5.97 -13.66
N SER A 205 12.32 -4.84 -13.86
CA SER A 205 12.56 -3.79 -12.88
C SER A 205 12.23 -2.41 -13.45
N ALA A 206 12.00 -1.45 -12.57
CA ALA A 206 11.78 -0.05 -12.94
C ALA A 206 12.57 0.86 -12.00
N ARG A 207 13.29 1.84 -12.54
CA ARG A 207 14.11 2.79 -11.78
C ARG A 207 13.80 4.22 -12.18
N ASN A 208 13.69 5.11 -11.20
CA ASN A 208 13.74 6.54 -11.49
C ASN A 208 15.18 6.95 -11.81
N ALA A 209 15.47 7.12 -13.10
CA ALA A 209 16.76 7.56 -13.62
C ALA A 209 16.94 9.09 -13.60
N GLY A 210 15.86 9.84 -13.30
CA GLY A 210 15.88 11.30 -13.22
C GLY A 210 16.31 11.82 -11.85
N SER A 211 16.50 13.15 -11.78
CA SER A 211 16.79 13.90 -10.55
C SER A 211 15.53 14.42 -9.84
N GLY A 212 14.36 14.36 -10.49
CA GLY A 212 13.06 14.73 -9.93
C GLY A 212 12.20 13.51 -9.63
N LYS A 213 10.96 13.75 -9.18
CA LYS A 213 9.96 12.68 -9.02
C LYS A 213 9.57 12.11 -10.39
N SER A 214 9.28 10.82 -10.40
CA SER A 214 8.71 10.13 -11.57
C SER A 214 7.49 9.33 -11.13
N SER A 215 6.51 9.18 -12.01
CA SER A 215 5.33 8.35 -11.73
C SER A 215 4.85 7.59 -12.96
N GLU A 216 4.24 6.45 -12.72
CA GLU A 216 3.59 5.61 -13.73
C GLU A 216 2.16 5.23 -13.31
N LEU A 217 1.36 4.93 -14.32
CA LEU A 217 0.11 4.18 -14.18
C LEU A 217 0.38 2.75 -14.65
N ALA A 218 0.38 1.82 -13.70
CA ALA A 218 0.47 0.39 -13.95
C ALA A 218 -0.94 -0.20 -14.10
N THR A 219 -1.23 -0.78 -15.26
CA THR A 219 -2.50 -1.47 -15.52
C THR A 219 -2.24 -2.97 -15.65
N TYR A 220 -2.78 -3.75 -14.72
CA TYR A 220 -2.67 -5.20 -14.67
C TYR A 220 -3.93 -5.86 -15.23
N ILE A 221 -3.74 -6.89 -16.05
CA ILE A 221 -4.78 -7.84 -16.44
C ILE A 221 -4.40 -9.18 -15.84
N ALA A 222 -5.03 -9.54 -14.72
CA ALA A 222 -4.60 -10.66 -13.88
C ALA A 222 -5.73 -11.65 -13.63
N LYS A 223 -5.36 -12.89 -13.29
CA LYS A 223 -6.32 -13.85 -12.74
C LYS A 223 -6.85 -13.33 -11.41
N LYS A 224 -8.17 -13.40 -11.22
CA LYS A 224 -8.83 -12.93 -10.01
C LYS A 224 -8.20 -13.55 -8.76
N GLY A 225 -7.78 -12.68 -7.84
CA GLY A 225 -7.21 -13.08 -6.55
C GLY A 225 -5.75 -13.53 -6.59
N ALA A 226 -5.11 -13.56 -7.77
CA ALA A 226 -3.68 -13.79 -7.88
C ALA A 226 -2.89 -12.61 -7.30
N PRO A 227 -1.69 -12.84 -6.72
CA PRO A 227 -0.82 -11.75 -6.33
C PRO A 227 -0.45 -10.93 -7.56
N LEU A 228 -0.54 -9.59 -7.45
CA LEU A 228 -0.10 -8.72 -8.54
C LEU A 228 1.41 -8.83 -8.74
N VAL A 229 2.19 -8.83 -7.66
CA VAL A 229 3.66 -8.80 -7.70
C VAL A 229 4.24 -10.01 -6.99
N THR A 230 5.20 -10.69 -7.62
CA THR A 230 6.02 -11.73 -6.99
C THR A 230 7.49 -11.38 -7.16
N PRO A 231 8.30 -11.37 -6.09
CA PRO A 231 9.75 -11.17 -6.23
C PRO A 231 10.37 -12.17 -7.20
N SER A 232 11.32 -11.72 -8.01
CA SER A 232 12.18 -12.60 -8.81
C SER A 232 13.59 -12.51 -8.27
N ASN A 233 14.21 -13.67 -8.07
CA ASN A 233 15.66 -13.73 -7.85
C ASN A 233 16.42 -13.34 -9.12
#